data_AF-A0A7L4G431-F1
#
_entry.id   AF-A0A7L4G431-F1
#
_cell.length_a   1.000
_cell.length_b   1.000
_cell.length_c   1.000
_cell.angle_alpha   90.00
_cell.angle_beta   90.00
_cell.angle_gamma   90.00
#
_symmetry.space_group_name_H-M   'P 1'
#
loop_
_entity.id
_entity.type
_entity.pdbx_description
1 polymer ?
#
loop_
_entity_poly.entity_id
_entity_poly.type
_entity_poly.pdbx_seq_one_letter_code
_entity_poly.pdbx_strand_id
1 'polypeptide(L)'
;FLLISTGEYGLEITNNGPITTGAQATVHASLSIKNDSVTSNLYHFNWIYAPLILIQKSERQFNSVIKVTGEFPGTFPVSVWVTHRNCWLCQPVARNVTILQITEFVTGNLTIAQIEDTRLITRGSSSSTGAVTRISFCLHDPSHFFKSASFVYNWDFGNGVYQITKEPFVYYNCSTMGNRTVHLKVIAEWEQIGSIIHEREMVQKTGDFTTALELLDAVKSINVVGSRETHVMENLSLSLHINGTPPLALCWLIKAECIPLEGEKCHLVVINGSCYNLSHTFSYAGQYCLSVRVENGVTMLQTYHEIKVWPTGIHPAFFVLLCVAVVSAILGLVLYTTFRSNTQQKDLVEVADFDFSPLSDKNLSSHSESGCGQICCRSCFLRSSQEAARESHELLHSFYKPVKTYTV
;
A
#
# COMPACT_ATOMS: atom_id res chain seq x y z
N PHE A 1 -38.40 31.65 7.54
CA PHE A 1 -39.00 30.79 8.58
C PHE A 1 -37.97 30.58 9.68
N LEU A 2 -38.14 31.25 10.82
CA LEU A 2 -37.15 31.23 11.92
C LEU A 2 -37.00 29.81 12.48
N LEU A 3 -35.77 29.36 12.74
CA LEU A 3 -35.48 28.27 13.66
C LEU A 3 -35.70 28.81 15.08
N ILE A 4 -36.69 28.31 15.82
CA ILE A 4 -36.73 28.49 17.27
C ILE A 4 -36.27 27.16 17.85
N SER A 5 -34.97 27.07 18.10
CA SER A 5 -34.44 26.18 19.13
C SER A 5 -34.54 26.98 20.42
N THR A 6 -35.50 26.63 21.28
CA THR A 6 -35.41 27.03 22.68
C THR A 6 -34.18 26.31 23.23
N GLY A 7 -33.30 27.00 23.97
CA GLY A 7 -31.96 26.49 24.33
C GLY A 7 -31.93 25.14 25.09
N GLU A 8 -33.10 24.66 25.53
CA GLU A 8 -33.34 23.46 26.34
C GLU A 8 -33.72 22.20 25.53
N TYR A 9 -34.35 22.35 24.35
CA TYR A 9 -34.86 21.24 23.54
C TYR A 9 -34.19 21.19 22.16
N GLY A 10 -33.71 20.00 21.77
CA GLY A 10 -33.22 19.69 20.43
C GLY A 10 -34.21 18.79 19.69
N LEU A 11 -34.53 19.09 18.43
CA LEU A 11 -35.38 18.24 17.61
C LEU A 11 -34.63 17.88 16.33
N GLU A 12 -34.25 16.62 16.20
CA GLU A 12 -33.61 16.07 15.02
C GLU A 12 -34.67 15.43 14.11
N ILE A 13 -34.54 15.65 12.80
CA ILE A 13 -35.38 15.02 11.79
C ILE A 13 -34.50 14.45 10.68
N THR A 14 -34.72 13.18 10.34
CA THR A 14 -33.98 12.46 9.30
C THR A 14 -34.94 11.73 8.38
N ASN A 15 -34.52 11.48 7.15
CA ASN A 15 -35.29 10.74 6.16
C ASN A 15 -34.38 9.80 5.35
N ASN A 16 -34.96 8.76 4.77
CA ASN A 16 -34.26 7.74 3.99
C ASN A 16 -34.27 7.99 2.47
N GLY A 17 -34.58 9.22 2.02
CA GLY A 17 -34.58 9.59 0.61
C GLY A 17 -33.17 9.63 0.00
N PRO A 18 -33.06 9.77 -1.33
CA PRO A 18 -34.16 9.85 -2.30
C PRO A 18 -34.91 8.53 -2.48
N ILE A 19 -36.20 8.56 -2.83
CA ILE A 19 -37.00 7.37 -3.14
C ILE A 19 -37.59 7.43 -4.54
N THR A 20 -37.89 6.27 -5.15
CA THR A 20 -38.62 6.23 -6.43
C THR A 20 -40.11 6.53 -6.22
N THR A 21 -40.78 7.17 -7.19
CA THR A 21 -42.24 7.40 -7.19
C THR A 21 -43.00 6.10 -6.89
N GLY A 22 -43.95 6.15 -5.96
CA GLY A 22 -44.71 4.99 -5.49
C GLY A 22 -44.04 4.17 -4.37
N ALA A 23 -42.73 4.35 -4.14
CA ALA A 23 -42.04 3.76 -3.00
C ALA A 23 -42.40 4.47 -1.68
N GLN A 24 -42.07 3.84 -0.55
CA GLN A 24 -42.36 4.40 0.78
C GLN A 24 -41.09 5.02 1.38
N ALA A 25 -41.17 6.30 1.76
CA ALA A 25 -40.15 6.96 2.56
C ALA A 25 -40.49 6.83 4.04
N THR A 26 -39.45 6.69 4.86
CA THR A 26 -39.55 6.73 6.32
C THR A 26 -38.89 8.01 6.80
N VAL A 27 -39.64 8.83 7.55
CA VAL A 27 -39.16 10.05 8.17
C VAL A 27 -39.20 9.86 9.68
N HIS A 28 -38.05 10.09 10.33
CA HIS A 28 -37.86 9.91 11.76
C HIS A 28 -37.64 11.27 12.42
N ALA A 29 -38.33 11.53 13.53
CA ALA A 29 -38.11 12.68 14.39
C ALA A 29 -37.72 12.21 15.79
N SER A 30 -36.68 12.82 16.37
CA SER A 30 -36.21 12.56 17.73
C SER A 30 -36.06 13.85 18.52
N LEU A 31 -36.70 13.91 19.68
CA LEU A 31 -36.60 15.01 20.63
C LEU A 31 -35.55 14.68 21.69
N SER A 32 -34.53 15.53 21.79
CA SER A 32 -33.53 15.51 22.86
C SER A 32 -33.74 16.67 23.83
N ILE A 33 -33.45 16.42 25.11
CA ILE A 33 -33.52 17.42 26.19
C ILE A 33 -32.11 17.57 26.74
N LYS A 34 -31.59 18.80 26.83
CA LYS A 34 -30.20 19.01 27.32
C LYS A 34 -30.02 18.78 28.81
N ASN A 35 -31.09 18.95 29.60
CA ASN A 35 -31.08 18.71 31.03
C ASN A 35 -31.77 17.38 31.33
N ASP A 36 -31.05 16.46 31.97
CA ASP A 36 -31.47 15.11 32.34
C ASP A 36 -32.57 15.07 33.43
N SER A 37 -33.31 16.17 33.61
CA SER A 37 -34.51 16.19 34.43
C SER A 37 -35.59 15.40 33.69
N VAL A 38 -35.66 14.11 34.01
CA VAL A 38 -36.71 13.17 33.58
C VAL A 38 -38.05 13.68 34.10
N THR A 39 -38.62 14.66 33.41
CA THR A 39 -40.02 15.00 33.56
C THR A 39 -40.81 13.90 32.84
N SER A 40 -41.82 13.34 33.50
CA SER A 40 -42.77 12.37 32.92
C SER A 40 -43.69 13.00 31.86
N ASN A 41 -43.18 14.00 31.14
CA ASN A 41 -43.89 14.73 30.11
C ASN A 41 -43.98 13.83 28.88
N LEU A 42 -45.22 13.58 28.47
CA LEU A 42 -45.52 12.99 27.18
C LEU A 42 -45.55 14.13 26.15
N TYR A 43 -44.88 13.93 25.02
CA TYR A 43 -44.85 14.88 23.91
C TYR A 43 -45.76 14.40 22.77
N HIS A 44 -46.25 15.33 21.98
CA HIS A 44 -46.99 15.06 20.76
C HIS A 44 -46.29 15.65 19.54
N PHE A 45 -46.10 14.84 18.51
CA PHE A 45 -45.46 15.20 17.25
C PHE A 45 -46.53 15.49 16.19
N ASN A 46 -46.58 16.75 15.78
CA ASN A 46 -47.47 17.25 14.75
C ASN A 46 -46.69 17.38 13.44
N TRP A 47 -47.16 16.69 12.40
CA TRP A 47 -46.45 16.58 11.13
C TRP A 47 -47.19 17.34 10.02
N ILE A 48 -46.44 18.03 9.16
CA ILE A 48 -46.91 18.51 7.84
C ILE A 48 -46.08 17.79 6.79
N TYR A 49 -46.77 17.01 5.96
CA TYR A 49 -46.19 16.21 4.88
C TYR A 49 -46.93 16.39 3.55
N ALA A 50 -47.94 17.27 3.47
CA ALA A 50 -48.67 17.52 2.22
C ALA A 50 -47.71 18.04 1.13
N PRO A 51 -47.83 17.57 -0.13
CA PRO A 51 -48.89 16.72 -0.70
C PRO A 51 -48.64 15.20 -0.63
N LEU A 52 -47.72 14.72 0.20
CA LEU A 52 -47.45 13.28 0.34
C LEU A 52 -48.61 12.54 1.03
N ILE A 53 -48.73 11.25 0.74
CA ILE A 53 -49.75 10.37 1.31
C ILE A 53 -49.16 9.66 2.53
N LEU A 54 -49.81 9.78 3.69
CA LEU A 54 -49.42 9.08 4.91
C LEU A 54 -49.87 7.62 4.85
N ILE A 55 -48.92 6.70 4.96
CA ILE A 55 -49.16 5.25 5.01
C ILE A 55 -49.26 4.77 6.45
N GLN A 56 -48.33 5.20 7.30
CA GLN A 56 -48.24 4.76 8.68
C GLN A 56 -47.67 5.86 9.56
N LYS A 57 -48.19 6.01 10.78
CA LYS A 57 -47.59 6.83 11.84
C LYS A 57 -47.32 5.95 13.06
N SER A 58 -46.16 6.11 13.66
CA SER A 58 -45.79 5.53 14.95
C SER A 58 -45.24 6.63 15.86
N GLU A 59 -45.64 6.62 17.12
CA GLU A 59 -45.28 7.67 18.07
C GLU A 59 -44.92 7.06 19.41
N ARG A 60 -43.78 7.48 19.95
CA ARG A 60 -43.21 7.12 21.25
C ARG A 60 -42.93 8.42 22.01
N GLN A 61 -42.56 8.32 23.29
CA GLN A 61 -42.39 9.48 24.17
C GLN A 61 -41.48 10.58 23.59
N PHE A 62 -40.34 10.22 23.00
CA PHE A 62 -39.36 11.15 22.45
C PHE A 62 -39.14 10.98 20.94
N ASN A 63 -39.78 9.99 20.32
CA ASN A 63 -39.54 9.65 18.92
C ASN A 63 -40.86 9.52 18.17
N SER A 64 -40.93 10.03 16.95
CA SER A 64 -42.06 9.81 16.05
C SER A 64 -41.56 9.45 14.67
N VAL A 65 -42.24 8.49 14.04
CA VAL A 65 -41.92 8.01 12.71
C VAL A 65 -43.15 8.07 11.85
N ILE A 66 -43.03 8.67 10.67
CA ILE A 66 -44.06 8.59 9.63
C ILE A 66 -43.50 7.85 8.42
N LYS A 67 -44.34 7.02 7.82
CA LYS A 67 -44.12 6.45 6.49
C LYS A 67 -45.02 7.14 5.51
N VAL A 68 -44.43 7.71 4.48
CA VAL A 68 -45.13 8.50 3.46
C VAL A 68 -44.78 7.99 2.08
N THR A 69 -45.68 8.21 1.12
CA THR A 69 -45.43 7.92 -0.31
C THR A 69 -45.82 9.14 -1.15
N GLY A 70 -45.24 9.24 -2.34
CA GLY A 70 -45.56 10.28 -3.31
C GLY A 70 -45.68 9.69 -4.71
N GLU A 71 -46.71 10.12 -5.43
CA GLU A 71 -47.00 9.67 -6.79
C GLU A 71 -46.20 10.44 -7.84
N PHE A 72 -45.78 11.67 -7.51
CA PHE A 72 -45.09 12.57 -8.44
C PHE A 72 -43.64 12.79 -8.02
N PRO A 73 -42.70 12.89 -8.98
CA PRO A 73 -41.33 13.27 -8.69
C PRO A 73 -41.28 14.73 -8.23
N GLY A 74 -40.35 15.02 -7.31
CA GLY A 74 -40.23 16.34 -6.74
C GLY A 74 -39.47 16.37 -5.43
N THR A 75 -39.33 17.57 -4.90
CA THR A 75 -38.69 17.83 -3.62
C THR A 75 -39.75 18.32 -2.64
N PHE A 76 -40.01 17.54 -1.59
CA PHE A 76 -41.13 17.75 -0.68
C PHE A 76 -40.61 18.09 0.72
N PRO A 77 -40.91 19.28 1.25
CA PRO A 77 -40.57 19.62 2.63
C PRO A 77 -41.50 18.88 3.58
N VAL A 78 -40.92 18.14 4.52
CA VAL A 78 -41.64 17.47 5.61
C VAL A 78 -41.23 18.16 6.91
N SER A 79 -42.19 18.78 7.58
CA SER A 79 -41.93 19.50 8.83
C SER A 79 -42.66 18.85 10.01
N VAL A 80 -42.06 19.01 11.18
CA VAL A 80 -42.59 18.50 12.43
C VAL A 80 -42.40 19.52 13.53
N TRP A 81 -43.42 19.71 14.36
CA TRP A 81 -43.31 20.45 15.60
C TRP A 81 -43.86 19.65 16.77
N VAL A 82 -43.26 19.88 17.92
CA VAL A 82 -43.54 19.12 19.13
C VAL A 82 -44.28 20.01 20.13
N THR A 83 -45.32 19.48 20.75
CA THR A 83 -46.07 20.11 21.83
C THR A 83 -46.13 19.20 23.05
N HIS A 84 -46.35 19.76 24.23
CA HIS A 84 -46.70 18.94 25.40
C HIS A 84 -48.07 18.30 25.20
N ARG A 85 -48.23 17.01 25.53
CA ARG A 85 -49.50 16.29 25.36
C ARG A 85 -50.64 16.90 26.16
N ASN A 86 -50.33 17.50 27.31
CA ASN A 86 -51.32 18.06 28.24
C ASN A 86 -51.70 19.52 27.94
N CYS A 87 -51.15 20.14 26.89
CA CYS A 87 -51.42 21.54 26.58
C CYS A 87 -51.45 21.80 25.07
N TRP A 88 -52.64 21.71 24.49
CA TRP A 88 -52.86 22.00 23.06
C TRP A 88 -52.57 23.46 22.70
N LEU A 89 -52.92 24.41 23.57
CA LEU A 89 -52.76 25.86 23.36
C LEU A 89 -51.34 26.38 23.61
N CYS A 90 -50.43 25.52 24.08
CA CYS A 90 -49.05 25.91 24.35
C CYS A 90 -48.27 26.11 23.04
N GLN A 91 -47.26 27.00 23.11
CA GLN A 91 -46.32 27.16 22.02
C GLN A 91 -45.53 25.85 21.78
N PRO A 92 -45.14 25.55 20.52
CA PRO A 92 -44.33 24.38 20.22
C PRO A 92 -42.96 24.48 20.89
N VAL A 93 -42.54 23.39 21.55
CA VAL A 93 -41.26 23.33 22.27
C VAL A 93 -40.07 23.29 21.31
N ALA A 94 -40.25 22.65 20.16
CA ALA A 94 -39.28 22.57 19.09
C ALA A 94 -39.97 22.37 17.74
N ARG A 95 -39.33 22.81 16.66
CA ARG A 95 -39.74 22.59 15.28
C ARG A 95 -38.53 22.28 14.41
N ASN A 96 -38.70 21.41 13.44
CA ASN A 96 -37.68 21.14 12.43
C ASN A 96 -38.31 20.73 11.10
N VAL A 97 -37.54 20.79 10.03
CA VAL A 97 -37.95 20.45 8.67
C VAL A 97 -36.85 19.63 8.00
N THR A 98 -37.26 18.60 7.26
CA THR A 98 -36.39 17.85 6.35
C THR A 98 -36.93 17.97 4.94
N ILE A 99 -36.04 17.76 3.97
CA ILE A 99 -36.39 17.71 2.56
C ILE A 99 -36.37 16.25 2.12
N LEU A 100 -37.49 15.75 1.61
CA LEU A 100 -37.60 14.43 1.01
C LEU A 100 -37.58 14.56 -0.51
N GLN A 101 -36.65 13.85 -1.16
CA GLN A 101 -36.56 13.79 -2.61
C GLN A 101 -37.26 12.54 -3.15
N ILE A 102 -38.15 12.73 -4.13
CA ILE A 102 -38.83 11.66 -4.86
C ILE A 102 -38.45 11.79 -6.34
N THR A 103 -38.03 10.69 -6.94
CA THR A 103 -37.54 10.63 -8.32
C THR A 103 -38.34 9.60 -9.10
N GLU A 104 -38.54 9.82 -10.40
CA GLU A 104 -39.15 8.81 -11.26
C GLU A 104 -38.20 7.67 -11.63
N PHE A 105 -36.90 7.85 -11.37
CA PHE A 105 -35.83 6.92 -11.68
C PHE A 105 -35.47 6.00 -10.50
N VAL A 106 -34.86 4.87 -10.83
CA VAL A 106 -34.23 3.96 -9.87
C VAL A 106 -33.11 4.71 -9.14
N THR A 107 -33.02 4.54 -7.82
CA THR A 107 -32.01 5.19 -6.97
C THR A 107 -30.94 4.20 -6.53
N GLY A 108 -29.69 4.65 -6.48
CA GLY A 108 -28.57 3.80 -6.06
C GLY A 108 -27.23 4.49 -6.26
N ASN A 109 -26.15 3.74 -6.09
CA ASN A 109 -24.79 4.21 -6.36
C ASN A 109 -23.95 3.16 -7.08
N LEU A 110 -22.88 3.64 -7.72
CA LEU A 110 -21.84 2.80 -8.30
C LEU A 110 -20.65 2.74 -7.35
N THR A 111 -20.05 1.56 -7.24
CA THR A 111 -18.86 1.30 -6.45
C THR A 111 -17.83 0.55 -7.30
N ILE A 112 -16.56 0.88 -7.09
CA ILE A 112 -15.44 0.28 -7.81
C ILE A 112 -14.55 -0.40 -6.77
N ALA A 113 -14.18 -1.65 -7.02
CA ALA A 113 -13.27 -2.40 -6.17
C ALA A 113 -12.26 -3.16 -7.02
N GLN A 114 -11.01 -3.17 -6.60
CA GLN A 114 -9.96 -3.93 -7.28
C GLN A 114 -9.75 -5.27 -6.59
N ILE A 115 -9.59 -6.33 -7.37
CA ILE A 115 -9.21 -7.65 -6.85
C ILE A 115 -7.70 -7.77 -6.94
N GLU A 116 -7.05 -7.82 -5.78
CA GLU A 116 -5.61 -8.02 -5.63
C GLU A 116 -5.39 -9.21 -4.67
N ASP A 117 -4.70 -10.26 -5.13
CA ASP A 117 -4.38 -11.47 -4.36
C ASP A 117 -5.53 -11.99 -3.46
N THR A 118 -6.72 -12.18 -4.05
CA THR A 118 -7.94 -12.71 -3.39
C THR A 118 -8.65 -11.76 -2.41
N ARG A 119 -8.18 -10.52 -2.23
CA ARG A 119 -8.83 -9.50 -1.39
C ARG A 119 -9.50 -8.42 -2.25
N LEU A 120 -10.74 -8.08 -1.89
CA LEU A 120 -11.47 -6.95 -2.47
C LEU A 120 -11.03 -5.69 -1.74
N ILE A 121 -10.27 -4.82 -2.41
CA ILE A 121 -9.91 -3.52 -1.88
C ILE A 121 -10.86 -2.50 -2.49
N THR A 122 -11.75 -1.95 -1.67
CA THR A 122 -12.59 -0.80 -2.06
C THR A 122 -11.69 0.42 -2.15
N ARG A 123 -11.33 0.81 -3.38
CA ARG A 123 -10.70 2.10 -3.64
C ARG A 123 -11.77 3.07 -4.15
N GLY A 124 -11.48 4.36 -4.12
CA GLY A 124 -12.34 5.38 -4.72
C GLY A 124 -12.39 5.24 -6.25
N SER A 125 -12.15 6.33 -6.97
CA SER A 125 -12.09 6.34 -8.45
C SER A 125 -10.85 5.64 -9.03
N SER A 126 -9.76 5.54 -8.26
CA SER A 126 -8.44 5.10 -8.74
C SER A 126 -8.26 3.58 -8.69
N SER A 127 -7.89 2.96 -9.82
CA SER A 127 -7.64 1.52 -9.98
C SER A 127 -6.33 1.25 -10.76
N SER A 128 -5.72 0.08 -10.54
CA SER A 128 -4.53 -0.35 -11.29
C SER A 128 -4.87 -0.80 -12.70
N THR A 129 -4.06 -0.37 -13.66
CA THR A 129 -4.02 -0.95 -15.00
C THR A 129 -3.54 -2.42 -14.91
N GLY A 130 -4.18 -3.33 -15.64
CA GLY A 130 -3.84 -4.76 -15.68
C GLY A 130 -4.38 -5.63 -14.54
N ALA A 131 -5.03 -5.05 -13.53
CA ALA A 131 -5.74 -5.80 -12.48
C ALA A 131 -7.24 -5.89 -12.80
N VAL A 132 -7.88 -6.98 -12.37
CA VAL A 132 -9.33 -7.16 -12.57
C VAL A 132 -10.07 -6.18 -11.65
N THR A 133 -10.75 -5.21 -12.27
CA THR A 133 -11.59 -4.24 -11.57
C THR A 133 -13.02 -4.75 -11.56
N ARG A 134 -13.64 -4.80 -10.38
CA ARG A 134 -15.05 -5.11 -10.20
C ARG A 134 -15.83 -3.82 -10.01
N ILE A 135 -16.77 -3.56 -10.91
CA ILE A 135 -17.69 -2.43 -10.81
C ILE A 135 -19.04 -2.99 -10.39
N SER A 136 -19.65 -2.43 -9.35
CA SER A 136 -20.90 -2.91 -8.76
C SER A 136 -21.89 -1.78 -8.53
N PHE A 137 -23.15 -2.03 -8.84
CA PHE A 137 -24.28 -1.17 -8.51
C PHE A 137 -24.90 -1.59 -7.18
N CYS A 138 -25.12 -0.63 -6.28
CA CYS A 138 -25.91 -0.85 -5.07
C CYS A 138 -27.23 -0.10 -5.17
N LEU A 139 -28.33 -0.85 -5.23
CA LEU A 139 -29.69 -0.32 -5.22
C LEU A 139 -30.01 0.30 -3.87
N HIS A 140 -30.52 1.54 -3.88
CA HIS A 140 -31.09 2.19 -2.70
C HIS A 140 -32.60 2.01 -2.69
N ASP A 141 -33.09 0.99 -2.00
CA ASP A 141 -34.52 0.64 -1.88
C ASP A 141 -34.92 0.30 -0.43
N PRO A 142 -35.07 1.32 0.43
CA PRO A 142 -35.34 1.10 1.85
C PRO A 142 -36.74 0.54 2.13
N SER A 143 -37.70 0.68 1.20
CA SER A 143 -39.05 0.12 1.35
C SER A 143 -39.24 -1.24 0.71
N HIS A 144 -38.21 -1.81 0.09
CA HIS A 144 -38.30 -3.03 -0.72
C HIS A 144 -39.33 -2.92 -1.85
N PHE A 145 -39.46 -1.73 -2.44
CA PHE A 145 -40.36 -1.44 -3.56
C PHE A 145 -40.06 -2.33 -4.78
N PHE A 146 -38.78 -2.62 -5.04
CA PHE A 146 -38.35 -3.42 -6.18
C PHE A 146 -38.18 -4.91 -5.86
N LYS A 147 -38.76 -5.41 -4.76
CA LYS A 147 -38.56 -6.80 -4.31
C LYS A 147 -38.96 -7.86 -5.35
N SER A 148 -40.00 -7.59 -6.14
CA SER A 148 -40.48 -8.47 -7.21
C SER A 148 -39.94 -8.10 -8.60
N ALA A 149 -39.07 -7.10 -8.70
CA ALA A 149 -38.55 -6.62 -9.96
C ALA A 149 -37.40 -7.50 -10.47
N SER A 150 -37.41 -7.72 -11.77
CA SER A 150 -36.28 -8.24 -12.51
C SER A 150 -35.43 -7.07 -13.02
N PHE A 151 -34.11 -7.20 -12.90
CA PHE A 151 -33.18 -6.13 -13.29
C PHE A 151 -32.39 -6.49 -14.53
N VAL A 152 -32.09 -5.48 -15.34
CA VAL A 152 -31.15 -5.52 -16.46
C VAL A 152 -30.19 -4.34 -16.32
N TYR A 153 -28.90 -4.62 -16.47
CA TYR A 153 -27.82 -3.66 -16.29
C TYR A 153 -27.08 -3.49 -17.60
N ASN A 154 -27.18 -2.31 -18.22
CA ASN A 154 -26.48 -1.97 -19.46
C ASN A 154 -25.28 -1.10 -19.14
N TRP A 155 -24.09 -1.67 -19.25
CA TRP A 155 -22.80 -1.05 -18.97
C TRP A 155 -22.17 -0.51 -20.26
N ASP A 156 -21.67 0.72 -20.20
CA ASP A 156 -20.82 1.35 -21.21
C ASP A 156 -19.55 1.86 -20.51
N PHE A 157 -18.39 1.35 -20.92
CA PHE A 157 -17.11 1.67 -20.28
C PHE A 157 -16.39 2.88 -20.91
N GLY A 158 -17.03 3.57 -21.87
CA GLY A 158 -16.48 4.76 -22.54
C GLY A 158 -15.33 4.47 -23.51
N ASN A 159 -15.02 3.19 -23.76
CA ASN A 159 -14.03 2.73 -24.74
C ASN A 159 -14.69 2.08 -25.98
N GLY A 160 -16.01 2.23 -26.13
CA GLY A 160 -16.80 1.54 -27.16
C GLY A 160 -17.17 0.10 -26.81
N VAL A 161 -16.78 -0.40 -25.63
CA VAL A 161 -17.22 -1.71 -25.12
C VAL A 161 -18.49 -1.53 -24.30
N TYR A 162 -19.48 -2.36 -24.62
CA TYR A 162 -20.76 -2.42 -23.95
C TYR A 162 -20.99 -3.82 -23.41
N GLN A 163 -21.66 -3.93 -22.26
CA GLN A 163 -22.01 -5.21 -21.68
C GLN A 163 -23.39 -5.15 -21.03
N ILE A 164 -24.16 -6.23 -21.17
CA ILE A 164 -25.47 -6.37 -20.54
C ILE A 164 -25.42 -7.53 -19.56
N THR A 165 -25.78 -7.29 -18.30
CA THR A 165 -25.77 -8.31 -17.23
C THR A 165 -27.12 -8.38 -16.52
N LYS A 166 -27.39 -9.52 -15.88
CA LYS A 166 -28.51 -9.70 -14.94
C LYS A 166 -28.06 -9.50 -13.50
N GLU A 167 -26.78 -9.69 -13.24
CA GLU A 167 -26.13 -9.39 -11.99
C GLU A 167 -25.80 -7.89 -11.89
N PRO A 168 -25.85 -7.29 -10.69
CA PRO A 168 -25.58 -5.87 -10.48
C PRO A 168 -24.08 -5.54 -10.50
N PHE A 169 -23.24 -6.40 -11.06
CA PHE A 169 -21.79 -6.19 -11.09
C PHE A 169 -21.16 -6.78 -12.36
N VAL A 170 -20.00 -6.25 -12.70
CA VAL A 170 -19.21 -6.66 -13.86
C VAL A 170 -17.72 -6.67 -13.53
N TYR A 171 -16.99 -7.60 -14.15
CA TYR A 171 -15.54 -7.64 -14.11
C TYR A 171 -14.99 -7.00 -15.38
N TYR A 172 -14.22 -5.93 -15.21
CA TYR A 172 -13.61 -5.18 -16.28
C TYR A 172 -12.09 -5.23 -16.13
N ASN A 173 -11.41 -5.75 -17.16
CA ASN A 173 -9.96 -5.72 -17.24
C ASN A 173 -9.57 -4.65 -18.26
N CYS A 174 -8.95 -3.58 -17.79
CA CYS A 174 -8.48 -2.52 -18.66
C CYS A 174 -6.95 -2.52 -18.74
N SER A 175 -6.46 -2.58 -19.98
CA SER A 175 -5.02 -2.54 -20.29
C SER A 175 -4.52 -1.13 -20.63
N THR A 176 -5.43 -0.17 -20.81
CA THR A 176 -5.09 1.20 -21.24
C THR A 176 -5.27 2.18 -20.10
N MET A 177 -4.21 2.93 -19.80
CA MET A 177 -4.22 3.99 -18.79
C MET A 177 -5.15 5.14 -19.18
N GLY A 178 -5.64 5.87 -18.18
CA GLY A 178 -6.37 7.12 -18.36
C GLY A 178 -7.68 7.20 -17.59
N ASN A 179 -8.27 8.40 -17.64
CA ASN A 179 -9.54 8.70 -17.00
C ASN A 179 -10.67 8.32 -17.95
N ARG A 180 -11.51 7.39 -17.51
CA ARG A 180 -12.70 6.94 -18.25
C ARG A 180 -13.94 7.20 -17.42
N THR A 181 -15.06 7.40 -18.09
CA THR A 181 -16.37 7.47 -17.41
C THR A 181 -17.12 6.20 -17.76
N VAL A 182 -17.53 5.46 -16.75
CA VAL A 182 -18.40 4.29 -16.90
C VAL A 182 -19.83 4.76 -16.73
N HIS A 183 -20.66 4.47 -17.72
CA HIS A 183 -22.09 4.73 -17.73
C HIS A 183 -22.84 3.41 -17.48
N LEU A 184 -23.83 3.44 -16.61
CA LEU A 184 -24.71 2.32 -16.34
C LEU A 184 -26.16 2.78 -16.50
N LYS A 185 -26.90 2.10 -17.36
CA LYS A 185 -28.35 2.19 -17.43
C LYS A 185 -28.97 0.95 -16.77
N VAL A 186 -29.70 1.17 -15.67
CA VAL A 186 -30.44 0.17 -14.92
C VAL A 186 -31.88 0.17 -15.38
N ILE A 187 -32.43 -1.01 -15.62
CA ILE A 187 -33.83 -1.21 -15.99
C ILE A 187 -34.42 -2.21 -15.00
N ALA A 188 -35.47 -1.81 -14.28
CA ALA A 188 -36.22 -2.63 -13.34
C ALA A 188 -37.63 -2.87 -13.89
N GLU A 189 -38.03 -4.13 -14.01
CA GLU A 189 -39.30 -4.55 -14.62
C GLU A 189 -40.06 -5.53 -13.71
N TRP A 190 -41.35 -5.30 -13.51
CA TRP A 190 -42.23 -6.19 -12.74
C TRP A 190 -43.68 -6.15 -13.23
N GLU A 191 -44.44 -7.21 -12.94
CA GLU A 191 -45.89 -7.26 -13.18
C GLU A 191 -46.65 -6.59 -12.02
N GLN A 192 -47.62 -5.74 -12.35
CA GLN A 192 -48.55 -5.12 -11.42
C GLN A 192 -50.00 -5.39 -11.88
N ILE A 193 -50.93 -5.55 -10.94
CA ILE A 193 -52.35 -5.69 -11.28
C ILE A 193 -52.89 -4.32 -11.73
N GLY A 194 -53.38 -4.23 -12.97
CA GLY A 194 -54.00 -3.02 -13.50
C GLY A 194 -55.33 -2.67 -12.80
N SER A 195 -55.72 -1.39 -12.82
CA SER A 195 -56.88 -0.90 -12.06
C SER A 195 -58.23 -1.00 -12.78
N ILE A 196 -58.26 -1.26 -14.09
CA ILE A 196 -59.50 -1.17 -14.90
C ILE A 196 -59.91 -2.54 -15.48
N ILE A 197 -58.96 -3.42 -15.74
CA ILE A 197 -59.15 -4.79 -16.18
C ILE A 197 -58.21 -5.60 -15.30
N HIS A 198 -58.61 -6.77 -14.78
CA HIS A 198 -57.71 -7.68 -14.06
C HIS A 198 -56.62 -8.28 -14.99
N GLU A 199 -56.07 -7.48 -15.88
CA GLU A 199 -54.91 -7.74 -16.71
C GLU A 199 -53.65 -7.34 -15.94
N ARG A 200 -52.58 -8.09 -16.17
CA ARG A 200 -51.26 -7.80 -15.60
C ARG A 200 -50.60 -6.77 -16.49
N GLU A 201 -50.29 -5.63 -15.91
CA GLU A 201 -49.52 -4.58 -16.56
C GLU A 201 -48.04 -4.75 -16.21
N MET A 202 -47.17 -4.70 -17.22
CA MET A 202 -45.73 -4.67 -17.02
C MET A 202 -45.30 -3.23 -16.73
N VAL A 203 -44.81 -2.99 -15.52
CA VAL A 203 -44.27 -1.70 -15.11
C VAL A 203 -42.76 -1.72 -15.24
N GLN A 204 -42.20 -0.63 -15.76
CA GLN A 204 -40.77 -0.45 -15.94
C GLN A 204 -40.30 0.87 -15.29
N LYS A 205 -39.18 0.82 -14.59
CA LYS A 205 -38.45 1.99 -14.08
C LYS A 205 -37.00 1.91 -14.52
N THR A 206 -36.42 3.05 -14.87
CA THR A 206 -35.03 3.14 -15.32
C THR A 206 -34.21 4.03 -14.41
N GLY A 207 -32.89 3.88 -14.42
CA GLY A 207 -31.97 4.80 -13.77
C GLY A 207 -30.65 4.86 -14.50
N ASP A 208 -30.07 6.05 -14.63
CA ASP A 208 -28.80 6.27 -15.30
C ASP A 208 -27.75 6.72 -14.28
N PHE A 209 -26.61 6.05 -14.26
CA PHE A 209 -25.53 6.26 -13.30
C PHE A 209 -24.21 6.42 -14.01
N THR A 210 -23.35 7.27 -13.46
CA THR A 210 -22.01 7.49 -13.97
C THR A 210 -21.00 7.42 -12.85
N THR A 211 -19.83 6.88 -13.15
CA THR A 211 -18.68 6.91 -12.23
C THR A 211 -17.39 7.11 -13.02
N ALA A 212 -16.47 7.89 -12.46
CA ALA A 212 -15.13 8.02 -13.00
C ALA A 212 -14.30 6.78 -12.63
N LEU A 213 -13.62 6.22 -13.62
CA LEU A 213 -12.64 5.14 -13.50
C LEU A 213 -11.28 5.71 -13.90
N GLU A 214 -10.41 5.93 -12.93
CA GLU A 214 -9.06 6.44 -13.14
C GLU A 214 -8.08 5.28 -13.11
N LEU A 215 -7.59 4.88 -14.28
CA LEU A 215 -6.64 3.78 -14.41
C LEU A 215 -5.22 4.34 -14.37
N LEU A 216 -4.53 4.07 -13.26
CA LEU A 216 -3.12 4.41 -13.08
C LEU A 216 -2.25 3.20 -13.40
N ASP A 217 -1.07 3.41 -13.96
CA ASP A 217 -0.07 2.34 -14.04
C ASP A 217 0.53 2.12 -12.65
N ALA A 218 0.61 0.86 -12.25
CA ALA A 218 1.25 0.45 -11.01
C ALA A 218 2.71 0.92 -10.99
N VAL A 219 3.22 1.22 -9.80
CA VAL A 219 4.66 1.39 -9.58
C VAL A 219 5.35 0.04 -9.82
N LYS A 220 6.05 -0.09 -10.95
CA LYS A 220 6.72 -1.32 -11.40
C LYS A 220 8.11 -1.48 -10.81
N SER A 221 8.87 -0.39 -10.72
CA SER A 221 10.24 -0.41 -10.21
C SER A 221 10.71 0.94 -9.70
N ILE A 222 11.68 0.90 -8.77
CA ILE A 222 12.43 2.05 -8.27
C ILE A 222 13.91 1.77 -8.55
N ASN A 223 14.52 2.57 -9.42
CA ASN A 223 15.92 2.45 -9.81
C ASN A 223 16.71 3.61 -9.20
N VAL A 224 17.73 3.31 -8.41
CA VAL A 224 18.63 4.31 -7.84
C VAL A 224 19.88 4.42 -8.73
N VAL A 225 20.09 5.59 -9.32
CA VAL A 225 21.22 5.91 -10.19
C VAL A 225 22.19 6.83 -9.45
N GLY A 226 23.46 6.45 -9.38
CA GLY A 226 24.53 7.21 -8.73
C GLY A 226 25.54 6.33 -8.01
N SER A 227 26.67 6.92 -7.60
CA SER A 227 27.62 6.24 -6.72
C SER A 227 26.99 6.05 -5.35
N ARG A 228 27.13 4.87 -4.74
CA ARG A 228 26.68 4.58 -3.36
C ARG A 228 27.83 4.64 -2.36
N GLU A 229 28.98 5.14 -2.80
CA GLU A 229 30.15 5.35 -1.98
C GLU A 229 30.53 6.83 -2.00
N THR A 230 30.83 7.37 -0.82
CA THR A 230 31.22 8.77 -0.63
C THR A 230 32.15 8.92 0.56
N HIS A 231 32.81 10.07 0.69
CA HIS A 231 33.62 10.38 1.87
C HIS A 231 32.85 11.23 2.89
N VAL A 232 33.32 11.23 4.14
CA VAL A 232 32.80 12.12 5.18
C VAL A 232 32.89 13.58 4.73
N MET A 233 31.83 14.35 4.98
CA MET A 233 31.68 15.76 4.57
C MET A 233 31.66 16.02 3.06
N GLU A 234 31.53 14.97 2.25
CA GLU A 234 31.24 15.08 0.83
C GLU A 234 29.72 14.96 0.59
N ASN A 235 29.22 15.61 -0.47
CA ASN A 235 27.82 15.56 -0.84
C ASN A 235 27.54 14.35 -1.73
N LEU A 236 26.74 13.41 -1.23
CA LEU A 236 26.24 12.28 -2.00
C LEU A 236 25.00 12.71 -2.80
N SER A 237 25.07 12.63 -4.13
CA SER A 237 23.92 12.84 -5.02
C SER A 237 23.44 11.53 -5.64
N LEU A 238 22.18 11.18 -5.40
CA LEU A 238 21.50 10.02 -5.98
C LEU A 238 20.27 10.46 -6.78
N SER A 239 20.06 9.88 -7.96
CA SER A 239 18.87 10.10 -8.78
C SER A 239 17.96 8.87 -8.73
N LEU A 240 16.75 9.07 -8.23
CA LEU A 240 15.70 8.06 -8.12
C LEU A 240 14.84 8.09 -9.39
N HIS A 241 14.91 7.03 -10.20
CA HIS A 241 14.08 6.83 -11.38
C HIS A 241 12.97 5.84 -11.06
N ILE A 242 11.72 6.29 -11.16
CA ILE A 242 10.53 5.55 -10.76
C ILE A 242 9.70 5.26 -12.00
N ASN A 243 9.35 3.98 -12.19
CA ASN A 243 8.47 3.55 -13.26
C ASN A 243 7.04 3.41 -12.72
N GLY A 244 6.25 4.48 -12.83
CA GLY A 244 4.87 4.56 -12.35
C GLY A 244 4.20 5.85 -12.82
N THR A 245 2.88 5.96 -12.64
CA THR A 245 2.11 7.15 -13.07
C THR A 245 2.12 8.22 -11.98
N PRO A 246 2.48 9.48 -12.27
CA PRO A 246 2.31 10.57 -11.31
C PRO A 246 0.84 10.89 -11.00
N PRO A 247 0.50 11.49 -9.83
CA PRO A 247 1.40 11.95 -8.78
C PRO A 247 1.88 10.82 -7.85
N LEU A 248 3.20 10.73 -7.65
CA LEU A 248 3.84 9.72 -6.81
C LEU A 248 4.16 10.29 -5.43
N ALA A 249 3.78 9.60 -4.36
CA ALA A 249 4.23 9.92 -3.01
C ALA A 249 5.52 9.13 -2.70
N LEU A 250 6.65 9.85 -2.72
CA LEU A 250 7.98 9.33 -2.39
C LEU A 250 8.29 9.61 -0.92
N CYS A 251 8.63 8.57 -0.18
CA CYS A 251 9.00 8.59 1.23
C CYS A 251 10.39 7.96 1.36
N TRP A 252 11.40 8.74 1.76
CA TRP A 252 12.77 8.23 1.88
C TRP A 252 13.40 8.55 3.23
N LEU A 253 14.33 7.70 3.66
CA LEU A 253 15.05 7.84 4.92
C LEU A 253 16.44 7.20 4.82
N ILE A 254 17.45 7.84 5.41
CA ILE A 254 18.80 7.31 5.52
C ILE A 254 19.11 7.04 6.99
N LYS A 255 19.50 5.81 7.34
CA LYS A 255 19.90 5.40 8.70
C LYS A 255 21.02 4.36 8.66
N ALA A 256 21.59 3.99 9.80
CA ALA A 256 22.62 2.94 9.89
C ALA A 256 22.08 1.55 9.49
N GLU A 257 20.78 1.30 9.74
CA GLU A 257 20.10 0.04 9.42
C GLU A 257 18.99 0.26 8.39
N CYS A 258 18.71 -0.74 7.56
CA CYS A 258 17.58 -0.73 6.63
C CYS A 258 16.28 -0.98 7.40
N ILE A 259 15.41 0.02 7.49
CA ILE A 259 14.16 -0.07 8.24
C ILE A 259 12.94 0.11 7.36
N PRO A 260 11.87 -0.67 7.58
CA PRO A 260 10.64 -0.49 6.83
C PRO A 260 9.98 0.86 7.16
N LEU A 261 9.56 1.60 6.12
CA LEU A 261 9.11 2.98 6.26
C LEU A 261 7.60 3.10 6.48
N GLU A 262 7.09 2.83 7.68
CA GLU A 262 5.65 3.02 7.97
C GLU A 262 5.35 4.40 8.57
N GLY A 263 4.41 5.14 7.95
CA GLY A 263 3.88 6.42 8.47
C GLY A 263 4.85 7.61 8.39
N GLU A 264 4.71 8.55 9.34
CA GLU A 264 5.39 9.86 9.40
C GLU A 264 6.92 9.82 9.68
N LYS A 265 7.59 8.67 9.51
CA LYS A 265 9.01 8.49 9.88
C LYS A 265 10.01 8.82 8.76
N CYS A 266 9.56 9.36 7.64
CA CYS A 266 10.37 9.61 6.46
C CYS A 266 10.18 11.02 5.90
N HIS A 267 11.09 11.43 5.02
CA HIS A 267 10.91 12.65 4.25
C HIS A 267 9.96 12.38 3.08
N LEU A 268 8.72 12.85 3.21
CA LEU A 268 7.65 12.68 2.22
C LEU A 268 7.69 13.80 1.17
N VAL A 269 7.65 13.43 -0.11
CA VAL A 269 7.64 14.33 -1.26
C VAL A 269 6.63 13.85 -2.28
N VAL A 270 5.79 14.75 -2.79
CA VAL A 270 4.91 14.46 -3.93
C VAL A 270 5.62 14.83 -5.23
N ILE A 271 5.74 13.89 -6.16
CA ILE A 271 6.45 14.05 -7.43
C ILE A 271 5.46 13.98 -8.59
N ASN A 272 5.48 14.98 -9.47
CA ASN A 272 4.65 15.03 -10.68
C ASN A 272 5.34 14.42 -11.91
N GLY A 273 6.54 13.89 -11.76
CA GLY A 273 7.33 13.22 -12.79
C GLY A 273 7.86 11.88 -12.31
N SER A 274 8.74 11.26 -13.09
CA SER A 274 9.33 9.94 -12.81
C SER A 274 10.70 9.99 -12.15
N CYS A 275 11.27 11.18 -11.93
CA CYS A 275 12.63 11.34 -11.41
C CYS A 275 12.65 12.25 -10.17
N TYR A 276 13.46 11.89 -9.18
CA TYR A 276 13.74 12.73 -8.00
C TYR A 276 15.22 12.68 -7.64
N ASN A 277 15.82 13.85 -7.38
CA ASN A 277 17.22 13.95 -7.00
C ASN A 277 17.33 14.10 -5.48
N LEU A 278 18.00 13.14 -4.86
CA LEU A 278 18.34 13.12 -3.45
C LEU A 278 19.77 13.60 -3.27
N SER A 279 19.98 14.53 -2.34
CA SER A 279 21.32 14.96 -1.92
C SER A 279 21.45 14.86 -0.40
N HIS A 280 22.56 14.31 0.08
CA HIS A 280 22.80 14.13 1.51
C HIS A 280 24.30 14.17 1.84
N THR A 281 24.64 14.81 2.96
CA THR A 281 26.03 14.91 3.46
C THR A 281 26.17 14.17 4.78
N PHE A 282 27.17 13.29 4.88
CA PHE A 282 27.41 12.47 6.07
C PHE A 282 28.48 13.09 6.97
N SER A 283 28.22 13.18 8.28
CA SER A 283 29.18 13.69 9.27
C SER A 283 30.10 12.61 9.83
N TYR A 284 29.72 11.33 9.72
CA TYR A 284 30.47 10.20 10.28
C TYR A 284 30.67 9.11 9.23
N ALA A 285 31.82 8.44 9.30
CA ALA A 285 32.10 7.27 8.48
C ALA A 285 31.33 6.06 8.98
N GLY A 286 30.93 5.17 8.08
CA GLY A 286 30.15 3.99 8.42
C GLY A 286 29.36 3.44 7.25
N GLN A 287 28.58 2.39 7.54
CA GLN A 287 27.61 1.84 6.61
C GLN A 287 26.24 2.43 6.95
N TYR A 288 25.57 2.93 5.93
CA TYR A 288 24.23 3.49 6.00
C TYR A 288 23.34 2.74 5.01
N CYS A 289 22.04 2.86 5.17
CA CYS A 289 21.04 2.31 4.29
C CYS A 289 20.02 3.39 3.95
N LEU A 290 19.82 3.57 2.65
CA LEU A 290 18.74 4.35 2.07
C LEU A 290 17.53 3.44 1.93
N SER A 291 16.49 3.72 2.71
CA SER A 291 15.18 3.11 2.58
C SER A 291 14.32 4.03 1.72
N VAL A 292 13.68 3.49 0.68
CA VAL A 292 12.83 4.25 -0.23
C VAL A 292 11.49 3.54 -0.37
N ARG A 293 10.40 4.26 -0.10
CA ARG A 293 9.02 3.84 -0.34
C ARG A 293 8.40 4.76 -1.37
N VAL A 294 7.75 4.20 -2.38
CA VAL A 294 6.94 4.95 -3.34
C VAL A 294 5.54 4.36 -3.38
N GLU A 295 4.53 5.22 -3.35
CA GLU A 295 3.14 4.84 -3.53
C GLU A 295 2.43 5.73 -4.56
N ASN A 296 1.46 5.15 -5.28
CA ASN A 296 0.69 5.83 -6.33
C ASN A 296 -0.82 5.63 -6.20
N GLY A 297 -1.38 5.71 -4.99
CA GLY A 297 -2.80 5.42 -4.70
C GLY A 297 -3.26 3.97 -5.01
N VAL A 298 -2.42 3.19 -5.70
CA VAL A 298 -2.72 1.92 -6.34
C VAL A 298 -1.75 0.83 -5.89
N THR A 299 -0.45 1.05 -6.03
CA THR A 299 0.56 0.13 -5.49
C THR A 299 1.53 0.88 -4.59
N MET A 300 2.13 0.14 -3.67
CA MET A 300 3.21 0.59 -2.81
C MET A 300 4.40 -0.34 -3.04
N LEU A 301 5.55 0.24 -3.37
CA LEU A 301 6.81 -0.49 -3.53
C LEU A 301 7.85 0.09 -2.59
N GLN A 302 8.67 -0.78 -2.00
CA GLN A 302 9.73 -0.37 -1.10
C GLN A 302 11.04 -1.06 -1.44
N THR A 303 12.11 -0.30 -1.55
CA THR A 303 13.47 -0.79 -1.84
C THR A 303 14.46 -0.26 -0.82
N TYR A 304 15.57 -0.99 -0.67
CA TYR A 304 16.66 -0.66 0.25
C TYR A 304 17.98 -0.67 -0.49
N HIS A 305 18.81 0.33 -0.24
CA HIS A 305 20.11 0.47 -0.87
C HIS A 305 21.17 0.83 0.17
N GLU A 306 22.19 -0.01 0.29
CA GLU A 306 23.33 0.26 1.15
C GLU A 306 24.19 1.41 0.58
N ILE A 307 24.69 2.25 1.48
CA ILE A 307 25.58 3.38 1.21
C ILE A 307 26.80 3.23 2.12
N LYS A 308 27.99 3.33 1.55
CA LYS A 308 29.25 3.24 2.29
C LYS A 308 29.91 4.60 2.36
N VAL A 309 30.17 5.07 3.59
CA VAL A 309 30.82 6.35 3.84
C VAL A 309 32.22 6.10 4.38
N TRP A 310 33.22 6.47 3.58
CA TRP A 310 34.62 6.31 3.93
C TRP A 310 35.11 7.50 4.77
N PRO A 311 35.95 7.27 5.79
CA PRO A 311 36.56 8.36 6.52
C PRO A 311 37.45 9.21 5.59
N THR A 312 37.44 10.52 5.79
CA THR A 312 38.40 11.42 5.15
C THR A 312 39.73 11.33 5.90
N GLY A 313 40.70 10.66 5.30
CA GLY A 313 42.03 10.49 5.89
C GLY A 313 43.01 9.76 4.98
N ILE A 314 44.30 9.97 5.20
CA ILE A 314 45.38 9.30 4.46
C ILE A 314 45.27 7.80 4.73
N HIS A 315 45.12 7.00 3.67
CA HIS A 315 45.07 5.54 3.77
C HIS A 315 46.31 5.03 4.55
N PRO A 316 46.16 4.17 5.59
CA PRO A 316 47.30 3.70 6.39
C PRO A 316 48.43 3.08 5.57
N ALA A 317 48.10 2.58 4.38
CA ALA A 317 49.04 2.03 3.40
C ALA A 317 50.15 3.03 2.99
N PHE A 318 49.85 4.33 2.88
CA PHE A 318 50.86 5.33 2.53
C PHE A 318 51.92 5.51 3.62
N PHE A 319 51.51 5.44 4.90
CA PHE A 319 52.44 5.46 6.02
C PHE A 319 53.28 4.19 6.07
N VAL A 320 52.68 3.02 5.84
CA VAL A 320 53.41 1.74 5.79
C VAL A 320 54.44 1.76 4.66
N LEU A 321 54.09 2.27 3.48
CA LEU A 321 54.98 2.33 2.33
C LEU A 321 56.17 3.28 2.57
N LEU A 322 55.91 4.44 3.20
CA LEU A 322 56.97 5.36 3.62
C LEU A 322 57.92 4.71 4.65
N CYS A 323 57.37 4.02 5.66
CA CYS A 323 58.16 3.30 6.65
C CYS A 323 59.01 2.18 6.00
N VAL A 324 58.46 1.40 5.08
CA VAL A 324 59.20 0.34 4.36
C VAL A 324 60.32 0.93 3.51
N ALA A 325 60.08 2.07 2.83
CA ALA A 325 61.11 2.76 2.06
C ALA A 325 62.24 3.33 2.93
N VAL A 326 61.91 3.86 4.12
CA VAL A 326 62.92 4.29 5.08
C VAL A 326 63.72 3.06 5.54
N VAL A 327 63.04 1.99 5.98
CA VAL A 327 63.63 0.71 6.46
C VAL A 327 64.58 0.07 5.44
N SER A 328 64.20 0.07 4.16
CA SER A 328 65.08 -0.45 3.10
C SER A 328 66.30 0.44 2.86
N ALA A 329 66.17 1.77 2.98
CA ALA A 329 67.28 2.70 2.80
C ALA A 329 68.36 2.56 3.88
N ILE A 330 68.00 2.45 5.18
CA ILE A 330 69.03 2.19 6.20
C ILE A 330 69.59 0.77 6.14
N LEU A 331 68.81 -0.25 5.75
CA LEU A 331 69.39 -1.57 5.49
C LEU A 331 70.43 -1.51 4.35
N GLY A 332 70.12 -0.78 3.27
CA GLY A 332 71.07 -0.52 2.18
C GLY A 332 72.33 0.20 2.66
N LEU A 333 72.20 1.21 3.54
CA LEU A 333 73.33 1.95 4.11
C LEU A 333 74.20 1.08 5.02
N VAL A 334 73.59 0.23 5.85
CA VAL A 334 74.30 -0.71 6.72
C VAL A 334 75.06 -1.75 5.90
N LEU A 335 74.44 -2.32 4.87
CA LEU A 335 75.12 -3.23 3.94
C LEU A 335 76.27 -2.52 3.19
N TYR A 336 76.08 -1.28 2.75
CA TYR A 336 77.14 -0.51 2.08
C TYR A 336 78.34 -0.22 2.99
N THR A 337 78.10 0.22 4.23
CA THR A 337 79.17 0.55 5.20
C THR A 337 79.92 -0.69 5.67
N THR A 338 79.24 -1.81 5.91
CA THR A 338 79.88 -3.09 6.26
C THR A 338 80.74 -3.62 5.12
N PHE A 339 80.26 -3.60 3.88
CA PHE A 339 81.04 -4.03 2.71
C PHE A 339 82.25 -3.13 2.44
N ARG A 340 82.11 -1.82 2.66
CA ARG A 340 83.20 -0.85 2.51
C ARG A 340 84.24 -0.92 3.64
N SER A 341 83.83 -1.24 4.86
CA SER A 341 84.79 -1.44 5.96
C SER A 341 85.63 -2.71 5.78
N ASN A 342 85.02 -3.78 5.26
CA ASN A 342 85.71 -5.06 5.03
C ASN A 342 86.73 -4.98 3.89
N THR A 343 86.66 -3.96 3.04
CA THR A 343 87.65 -3.71 1.98
C THR A 343 88.81 -2.82 2.43
N GLN A 344 88.74 -2.14 3.59
CA GLN A 344 89.83 -1.32 4.12
C GLN A 344 90.70 -2.01 5.19
N GLN A 345 90.32 -3.18 5.70
CA GLN A 345 91.11 -3.92 6.68
C GLN A 345 91.84 -5.12 6.06
N LYS A 346 92.84 -4.83 5.23
CA LYS A 346 93.92 -5.78 4.91
C LYS A 346 95.25 -5.11 5.20
N ASP A 347 95.60 -5.02 6.48
CA ASP A 347 96.98 -4.83 6.89
C ASP A 347 97.66 -6.21 6.85
N LEU A 348 98.77 -6.27 6.12
CA LEU A 348 99.59 -7.47 5.92
C LEU A 348 100.26 -7.87 7.23
N VAL A 349 99.96 -9.06 7.73
CA VAL A 349 100.83 -9.77 8.67
C VAL A 349 101.18 -11.11 8.03
N GLU A 350 102.42 -11.20 7.54
CA GLU A 350 103.05 -12.45 7.11
C GLU A 350 103.40 -13.29 8.34
N VAL A 351 102.92 -14.53 8.39
CA VAL A 351 103.53 -15.58 9.22
C VAL A 351 103.69 -16.81 8.34
N ALA A 352 104.93 -17.29 8.31
CA ALA A 352 105.43 -18.34 7.42
C ALA A 352 104.90 -19.74 7.76
N ASP A 353 104.86 -20.52 6.69
CA ASP A 353 104.48 -21.91 6.55
C ASP A 353 105.47 -22.86 7.26
N PHE A 354 104.96 -23.85 7.99
CA PHE A 354 105.72 -25.02 8.42
C PHE A 354 104.85 -26.26 8.28
N ASP A 355 105.12 -26.97 7.19
CA ASP A 355 104.58 -28.28 6.85
C ASP A 355 105.37 -29.39 7.56
N PHE A 356 104.66 -30.34 8.19
CA PHE A 356 105.19 -31.66 8.50
C PHE A 356 104.06 -32.69 8.42
N SER A 357 104.02 -33.44 7.31
CA SER A 357 103.39 -34.75 7.22
C SER A 357 104.30 -35.83 7.85
N PRO A 358 103.77 -36.96 8.38
CA PRO A 358 103.80 -38.16 7.54
C PRO A 358 102.67 -39.20 7.74
N LEU A 359 102.24 -39.78 6.61
CA LEU A 359 102.04 -41.20 6.23
C LEU A 359 101.46 -42.28 7.18
N SER A 360 100.57 -43.08 6.55
CA SER A 360 100.30 -44.54 6.72
C SER A 360 99.45 -44.95 7.95
N ASP A 361 98.56 -45.94 7.95
CA ASP A 361 98.20 -47.01 7.01
C ASP A 361 96.77 -47.55 7.34
N LYS A 362 96.12 -48.11 6.32
CA LYS A 362 95.21 -49.29 6.30
C LYS A 362 94.61 -49.84 7.61
N ASN A 363 93.26 -49.93 7.66
CA ASN A 363 92.42 -51.16 7.59
C ASN A 363 91.16 -51.16 8.49
N LEU A 364 90.02 -51.31 7.80
CA LEU A 364 88.87 -52.22 8.00
C LEU A 364 88.27 -52.55 9.40
N SER A 365 86.94 -52.38 9.48
CA SER A 365 85.91 -53.16 10.24
C SER A 365 85.92 -53.02 11.77
N SER A 366 84.83 -53.02 12.55
CA SER A 366 83.40 -53.31 12.38
C SER A 366 82.67 -52.94 13.70
N HIS A 367 81.34 -52.68 13.65
CA HIS A 367 80.29 -52.85 14.69
C HIS A 367 80.53 -52.32 16.14
N SER A 368 79.60 -51.77 16.92
CA SER A 368 78.13 -51.67 16.91
C SER A 368 77.69 -50.76 18.07
N GLU A 369 76.52 -50.10 17.90
CA GLU A 369 75.50 -49.74 18.93
C GLU A 369 75.84 -48.66 20.00
N SER A 370 74.91 -47.81 20.48
CA SER A 370 73.43 -47.73 20.39
C SER A 370 72.91 -46.35 20.86
N GLY A 371 71.73 -45.97 20.35
CA GLY A 371 70.65 -45.22 21.03
C GLY A 371 70.74 -43.69 21.10
N CYS A 372 69.66 -42.89 20.88
CA CYS A 372 68.25 -43.19 20.63
C CYS A 372 67.45 -41.92 20.21
N GLY A 373 66.46 -42.10 19.31
CA GLY A 373 65.20 -41.31 19.05
C GLY A 373 65.31 -39.85 18.59
N GLN A 374 64.87 -39.37 17.41
CA GLN A 374 63.74 -39.62 16.49
C GLN A 374 62.37 -39.14 17.04
N ILE A 375 61.63 -38.27 16.34
CA ILE A 375 60.43 -38.55 15.47
C ILE A 375 59.77 -37.17 15.17
N CYS A 376 59.07 -36.83 14.08
CA CYS A 376 58.94 -37.25 12.66
C CYS A 376 58.00 -36.22 11.98
N CYS A 377 58.21 -35.99 10.67
CA CYS A 377 57.22 -35.47 9.72
C CYS A 377 56.34 -36.59 9.16
N ARG A 378 55.17 -36.28 8.59
CA ARG A 378 54.77 -36.88 7.30
C ARG A 378 53.64 -36.14 6.57
N SER A 379 53.90 -35.84 5.31
CA SER A 379 52.94 -35.58 4.23
C SER A 379 52.89 -36.81 3.32
N CYS A 380 51.73 -37.11 2.73
CA CYS A 380 51.60 -37.90 1.50
C CYS A 380 50.26 -37.60 0.80
N PHE A 381 50.34 -37.35 -0.50
CA PHE A 381 49.26 -37.25 -1.48
C PHE A 381 48.69 -38.65 -1.82
N LEU A 382 47.39 -38.75 -2.18
CA LEU A 382 46.94 -39.35 -3.45
C LEU A 382 45.45 -39.04 -3.73
N ARG A 383 45.11 -39.15 -5.01
CA ARG A 383 43.95 -38.66 -5.78
C ARG A 383 42.98 -39.81 -6.11
N SER A 384 41.67 -39.59 -6.11
CA SER A 384 40.75 -39.89 -7.23
C SER A 384 39.27 -39.53 -6.93
N SER A 385 38.54 -39.33 -8.03
CA SER A 385 37.16 -38.88 -8.24
C SER A 385 36.11 -39.95 -7.92
N GLN A 386 34.96 -39.57 -7.34
CA GLN A 386 33.65 -39.93 -7.93
C GLN A 386 32.45 -39.15 -7.35
N GLU A 387 31.58 -38.82 -8.29
CA GLU A 387 30.24 -38.23 -8.26
C GLU A 387 29.23 -39.13 -7.52
N ALA A 388 28.35 -38.55 -6.72
CA ALA A 388 27.15 -39.22 -6.22
C ALA A 388 26.00 -38.23 -6.10
N ALA A 389 25.04 -38.39 -7.01
CA ALA A 389 23.68 -37.88 -6.91
C ALA A 389 23.02 -38.39 -5.62
N ARG A 390 22.14 -37.57 -5.03
CA ARG A 390 21.17 -38.06 -4.05
C ARG A 390 19.81 -37.41 -4.30
N GLU A 391 18.87 -38.27 -4.67
CA GLU A 391 17.44 -38.03 -4.76
C GLU A 391 16.83 -37.73 -3.38
N SER A 392 15.80 -36.89 -3.39
CA SER A 392 14.75 -36.88 -2.36
C SER A 392 13.40 -36.64 -3.03
N HIS A 393 12.66 -37.73 -3.27
CA HIS A 393 11.18 -37.77 -3.34
C HIS A 393 10.66 -37.76 -1.88
N GLU A 394 9.48 -37.34 -1.46
CA GLU A 394 8.16 -37.00 -2.03
C GLU A 394 7.37 -36.42 -0.80
N LEU A 395 6.49 -35.43 -0.87
CA LEU A 395 5.05 -35.56 -1.08
C LEU A 395 4.41 -34.17 -0.80
N LEU A 396 3.53 -33.69 -1.69
CA LEU A 396 2.24 -33.11 -1.34
C LEU A 396 1.44 -32.86 -2.63
N HIS A 397 0.48 -33.76 -2.88
CA HIS A 397 -0.54 -33.63 -3.91
C HIS A 397 -1.50 -32.48 -3.55
N SER A 398 -1.59 -31.47 -4.41
CA SER A 398 -2.65 -30.47 -4.38
C SER A 398 -3.70 -30.83 -5.44
N PHE A 399 -4.89 -31.20 -4.99
CA PHE A 399 -6.10 -31.32 -5.80
C PHE A 399 -6.68 -29.93 -6.08
N TYR A 400 -6.52 -29.38 -7.29
CA TYR A 400 -7.42 -28.36 -7.80
C TYR A 400 -7.67 -28.52 -9.30
N LYS A 401 -8.96 -28.53 -9.67
CA LYS A 401 -9.46 -28.59 -11.05
C LYS A 401 -9.12 -27.29 -11.80
N PRO A 402 -8.75 -27.34 -13.09
CA PRO A 402 -8.54 -26.14 -13.88
C PRO A 402 -9.88 -25.44 -14.18
N VAL A 403 -9.94 -24.15 -13.86
CA VAL A 403 -11.00 -23.22 -14.28
C VAL A 403 -10.77 -22.89 -15.75
N LYS A 404 -11.80 -23.01 -16.57
CA LYS A 404 -11.77 -22.63 -17.99
C LYS A 404 -11.71 -21.11 -18.13
N THR A 405 -10.58 -20.59 -18.59
CA THR A 405 -10.46 -19.24 -19.14
C THR A 405 -10.80 -19.28 -20.62
N TYR A 406 -11.79 -18.51 -21.05
CA TYR A 406 -12.05 -18.23 -22.45
C TYR A 406 -11.39 -16.89 -22.80
N THR A 407 -10.34 -16.96 -23.61
CA THR A 407 -9.78 -15.82 -24.33
C THR A 407 -10.69 -15.50 -25.51
N VAL A 408 -11.12 -14.24 -25.62
CA VAL A 408 -11.58 -13.66 -26.89
C VAL A 408 -10.48 -12.76 -27.40
#